data_AF-A0AAE2BWG2-F1
#
_entry.id   AF-A0AAE2BWG2-F1
#
_cell.length_a   1.000
_cell.length_b   1.000
_cell.length_c   1.000
_cell.angle_alpha   90.00
_cell.angle_beta   90.00
_cell.angle_gamma   90.00
#
_symmetry.space_group_name_H-M   'P 1'
#
loop_
_entity.id
_entity.type
_entity.pdbx_description
1 polymer ?
#
loop_
_entity_poly.entity_id
_entity_poly.type
_entity_poly.pdbx_seq_one_letter_code
_entity_poly.pdbx_strand_id
1 'polypeptide(L)' 'MATTSRGGVEKGSKDPQQEKVGKITIDQLRTIAQEKLPDLNCSTLESAMRIIAGTAANMGIDIDPPVLERKKKELV' A
#
# COMPACT_ATOMS: atom_id res chain seq x y z
N MET A 1 -20.66 -38.04 -24.78
CA MET A 1 -20.54 -37.78 -23.33
C MET A 1 -19.40 -36.78 -23.15
N ALA A 2 -19.51 -35.48 -23.43
CA ALA A 2 -20.44 -34.42 -23.03
C ALA A 2 -20.27 -33.94 -21.56
N THR A 3 -19.79 -32.70 -21.41
CA THR A 3 -19.92 -31.73 -20.27
C THR A 3 -19.01 -31.96 -19.04
N THR A 4 -18.39 -30.98 -18.37
CA THR A 4 -18.72 -29.56 -18.20
C THR A 4 -17.50 -28.75 -17.72
N SER A 5 -17.21 -27.66 -18.42
CA SER A 5 -16.44 -26.49 -17.96
C SER A 5 -17.16 -25.81 -16.80
N ARG A 6 -16.46 -25.58 -15.67
CA ARG A 6 -16.96 -24.79 -14.53
C ARG A 6 -16.03 -23.61 -14.25
N GLY A 7 -16.54 -22.42 -14.54
CA GLY A 7 -16.24 -21.14 -13.89
C GLY A 7 -14.79 -20.66 -14.02
N GLY A 8 -14.43 -19.73 -14.90
CA GLY A 8 -15.11 -18.45 -15.06
C GLY A 8 -14.63 -17.45 -14.00
N VAL A 9 -13.35 -17.09 -14.01
CA VAL A 9 -12.89 -15.71 -13.82
C VAL A 9 -11.71 -15.50 -14.77
N GLU A 10 -12.10 -15.12 -15.97
CA GLU A 10 -11.25 -14.40 -16.92
C GLU A 10 -10.88 -13.03 -16.30
N LYS A 11 -9.70 -12.53 -16.66
CA LYS A 11 -9.23 -11.14 -16.46
C LYS A 11 -8.60 -10.82 -15.10
N GLY A 12 -7.31 -11.16 -15.07
CA GLY A 12 -6.30 -10.14 -14.87
C GLY A 12 -5.79 -10.05 -13.45
N SER A 13 -4.54 -10.48 -13.28
CA SER A 13 -3.55 -9.56 -12.74
C SER A 13 -3.61 -8.26 -13.56
N LYS A 14 -4.66 -7.46 -13.36
CA LYS A 14 -4.66 -6.07 -13.79
C LYS A 14 -3.66 -5.44 -12.86
N ASP A 15 -2.51 -5.12 -13.42
CA ASP A 15 -1.44 -4.37 -12.80
C ASP A 15 -1.96 -3.49 -11.65
N PRO A 16 -1.64 -3.82 -10.38
CA PRO A 16 -2.02 -2.97 -9.25
C PRO A 16 -1.43 -1.55 -9.33
N GLN A 17 -0.59 -1.27 -10.35
CA GLN A 17 -0.09 0.06 -10.68
C GLN A 17 -1.01 0.89 -11.59
N GLN A 18 -2.01 0.31 -12.26
CA GLN A 18 -2.82 1.03 -13.26
C GLN A 18 -4.10 1.67 -12.70
N GLU A 19 -4.72 1.09 -11.68
CA GLU A 19 -5.78 1.76 -10.92
C GLU A 19 -5.14 2.37 -9.68
N LYS A 20 -5.03 3.71 -9.62
CA LYS A 20 -4.74 4.38 -8.35
C LYS A 20 -5.85 4.02 -7.38
N VAL A 21 -5.56 3.07 -6.48
CA VAL A 21 -6.55 2.39 -5.62
C VAL A 21 -7.21 3.36 -4.63
N GLY A 22 -6.63 4.54 -4.44
CA GLY A 22 -7.25 5.65 -3.73
C GLY A 22 -6.22 6.67 -3.30
N LYS A 23 -6.68 7.72 -2.63
CA LYS A 23 -5.83 8.63 -1.86
C LYS A 23 -6.24 8.55 -0.40
N ILE A 24 -5.28 8.53 0.51
CA ILE A 24 -5.55 8.62 1.94
C ILE A 24 -4.84 9.84 2.53
N THR A 25 -5.48 10.46 3.52
CA THR A 25 -4.88 11.59 4.24
C THR A 25 -3.93 11.10 5.32
N ILE A 26 -3.02 11.97 5.79
CA ILE A 26 -2.17 11.68 6.94
C ILE A 26 -2.96 11.28 8.18
N ASP A 27 -4.15 11.83 8.39
CA ASP A 27 -4.97 11.51 9.57
C ASP A 27 -5.39 10.03 9.55
N GLN A 28 -5.85 9.55 8.40
CA GLN A 28 -6.16 8.13 8.19
C GLN A 28 -4.90 7.26 8.31
N LEU A 29 -3.80 7.69 7.71
CA LEU A 29 -2.52 6.99 7.82
C LEU A 29 -2.08 6.85 9.27
N ARG A 30 -2.25 7.90 10.08
CA ARG A 30 -1.87 7.94 11.49
C ARG A 30 -2.74 7.00 12.31
N THR A 31 -4.05 6.97 12.07
CA THR A 31 -4.97 6.03 12.74
C THR A 31 -4.60 4.59 12.40
N ILE A 32 -4.41 4.28 11.11
CA ILE A 32 -4.00 2.94 10.68
C ILE A 32 -2.64 2.59 11.29
N ALA A 33 -1.69 3.52 11.33
CA ALA A 33 -0.37 3.31 11.91
C ALA A 33 -0.42 3.09 13.43
N GLN A 34 -1.35 3.73 14.16
CA GLN A 34 -1.57 3.48 15.59
C GLN A 34 -2.19 2.11 15.83
N GLU A 35 -3.22 1.73 15.07
CA GLU A 35 -3.87 0.43 15.18
C GLU A 35 -2.92 -0.71 14.83
N LYS A 36 -2.04 -0.50 13.84
CA LYS A 36 -1.03 -1.47 13.39
C LYS A 36 0.28 -1.40 14.18
N LEU A 37 0.48 -0.39 15.02
CA LEU A 37 1.70 -0.20 15.81
C LEU A 37 2.09 -1.45 16.63
N PRO A 38 1.17 -2.15 17.34
CA PRO A 38 1.52 -3.38 18.04
C PRO A 38 1.90 -4.55 17.11
N ASP A 39 1.44 -4.56 15.86
CA ASP A 39 1.83 -5.56 14.85
C ASP A 39 3.16 -5.23 14.17
N LEU A 40 3.62 -3.97 14.29
CA LEU A 40 4.83 -3.48 13.65
C LEU A 40 6.01 -3.51 14.63
N ASN A 41 7.19 -3.86 14.13
CA ASN A 41 8.45 -3.80 14.91
C ASN A 41 8.98 -2.36 15.14
N CYS A 42 8.10 -1.36 15.12
CA CYS A 42 8.45 0.05 15.20
C CYS A 42 8.28 0.55 16.62
N SER A 43 9.27 1.25 17.15
CA SER A 43 9.13 1.95 18.44
C SER A 43 8.48 3.33 18.33
N THR A 44 8.34 3.88 17.11
CA THR A 44 7.78 5.22 16.87
C THR A 44 6.66 5.22 15.84
N LEU A 45 5.69 6.10 16.07
CA LEU A 45 4.53 6.29 15.19
C LEU A 45 4.95 6.79 13.81
N GLU A 46 5.99 7.63 13.72
CA GLU A 46 6.58 8.05 12.45
C GLU A 46 7.17 6.89 11.63
N SER A 47 7.82 5.92 12.29
CA SER A 47 8.34 4.74 11.61
C SER A 47 7.20 3.88 11.07
N ALA A 48 6.15 3.69 11.86
CA ALA A 48 4.95 2.98 11.42
C ALA A 48 4.28 3.68 10.22
N MET A 49 4.12 5.01 10.28
CA MET A 49 3.59 5.79 9.15
C MET A 49 4.44 5.64 7.89
N ARG A 50 5.77 5.61 7.99
CA ARG A 50 6.66 5.39 6.84
C ARG A 50 6.51 3.99 6.23
N ILE A 51 6.37 2.95 7.06
CA ILE A 51 6.14 1.58 6.57
C ILE A 51 4.83 1.52 5.81
N ILE A 52 3.74 2.00 6.41
CA ILE A 52 2.43 1.99 5.77
C ILE A 52 2.43 2.87 4.52
N ALA A 53 3.16 3.99 4.52
CA ALA A 53 3.30 4.84 3.36
C ALA A 53 4.05 4.16 2.20
N GLY A 54 5.08 3.37 2.49
CA GLY A 54 5.78 2.59 1.47
C GLY A 54 4.90 1.49 0.88
N THR A 55 4.11 0.83 1.73
CA THR A 55 3.14 -0.18 1.33
C THR A 55 2.01 0.41 0.48
N ALA A 56 1.48 1.58 0.87
CA ALA A 56 0.48 2.33 0.12
C ALA A 56 1.03 2.73 -1.26
N ALA A 57 2.25 3.28 -1.33
CA ALA A 57 2.89 3.65 -2.59
C ALA A 57 3.09 2.45 -3.53
N ASN A 58 3.48 1.28 -3.00
CA ASN A 58 3.63 0.05 -3.80
C ASN A 58 2.28 -0.50 -4.30
N MET A 59 1.20 -0.23 -3.56
CA MET A 59 -0.18 -0.56 -3.95
C MET A 59 -0.85 0.53 -4.80
N GLY A 60 -0.15 1.61 -5.18
CA GLY A 60 -0.74 2.69 -5.98
C GLY A 60 -1.67 3.64 -5.21
N ILE A 61 -1.57 3.68 -3.88
CA ILE A 61 -2.29 4.61 -3.01
C ILE A 61 -1.41 5.85 -2.77
N ASP A 62 -1.92 7.01 -3.16
CA ASP A 62 -1.27 8.31 -2.94
C ASP A 62 -1.56 8.82 -1.51
N ILE A 63 -0.54 9.30 -0.82
CA ILE A 63 -0.68 9.87 0.54
C ILE A 63 -0.37 11.35 0.48
N ASP A 64 -1.30 12.16 0.98
CA ASP A 64 -1.14 13.61 1.06
C ASP A 64 -1.21 14.09 2.53
N PRO A 65 -0.23 14.89 3.00
CA PRO A 65 1.06 15.21 2.36
C PRO A 65 2.07 14.03 2.38
N PRO A 66 3.09 14.04 1.51
CA PRO A 66 4.04 12.94 1.38
C PRO A 66 4.91 12.78 2.64
N VAL A 67 4.76 11.66 3.33
CA VAL A 67 5.52 11.31 4.56
C VAL A 67 6.91 10.73 4.26
N LEU A 68 7.12 10.25 3.04
CA LEU A 68 8.38 9.64 2.61
C LEU A 68 9.27 10.71 1.97
N GLU A 69 10.22 11.22 2.75
CA GLU A 69 11.40 11.86 2.18
C GLU A 69 12.12 10.84 1.29
N ARG A 70 12.12 11.08 -0.03
CA ARG A 70 12.87 10.28 -0.99
C ARG A 70 14.35 10.39 -0.61
N LYS A 71 14.88 9.41 0.11
CA LYS A 71 16.34 9.25 0.21
C LYS A 71 16.82 9.05 -1.22
N LYS A 72 17.45 10.09 -1.77
CA LYS A 72 18.19 10.05 -3.02
C LYS A 72 19.12 8.86 -2.88
N LYS A 73 18.85 7.78 -3.61
CA LYS A 73 19.73 6.62 -3.66
C LYS A 73 20.98 7.14 -4.35
N GLU A 74 21.97 7.54 -3.56
CA GLU A 74 23.31 7.79 -4.07
C GLU A 74 23.79 6.43 -4.55
N LEU A 75 23.74 6.28 -5.87
CA LEU A 75 24.21 5.11 -6.58
C LEU A 75 25.74 5.20 -6.51
N VAL A 76 26.36 4.40 -5.66
CA VAL A 76 27.81 4.17 -5.67
C VAL A 76 28.15 3.12 -6.72
#